data_AF-A0A1Z1MQZ7-F1
#
_entry.id   AF-A0A1Z1MQZ7-F1
#
_cell.length_a   1.000
_cell.length_b   1.000
_cell.length_c   1.000
_cell.angle_alpha   90.00
_cell.angle_beta   90.00
_cell.angle_gamma   90.00
#
_symmetry.space_group_name_H-M   'P 1'
#
loop_
_entity.id
_entity.type
_entity.pdbx_description
1 polymer ?
#
loop_
_entity_poly.entity_id
_entity_poly.type
_entity_poly.pdbx_seq_one_letter_code
_entity_poly.pdbx_strand_id
1 'polypeptide(L)' 'MLTFWENLHKFPRFFTNVLIGFFLTTFEPIFKQLKDKKSWLKLIVIIIISIRVVYIIIRKMNGIE' A
#
# COMPACT_ATOMS: atom_id res chain seq x y z
N MET A 1 9.01 30.26 24.66
CA MET A 1 8.39 28.96 25.00
C MET A 1 7.05 28.77 24.30
N LEU A 2 6.17 29.78 24.23
CA LEU A 2 4.89 29.74 23.48
C LEU A 2 5.05 29.34 22.00
N THR A 3 6.05 29.87 21.32
CA THR A 3 6.33 29.60 19.90
C THR A 3 6.70 28.14 19.59
N PHE A 4 7.25 27.39 20.55
CA PHE A 4 7.58 25.98 20.34
C PHE A 4 6.31 25.13 20.30
N TRP A 5 5.42 25.31 21.29
CA TRP A 5 4.17 24.57 21.40
C TRP A 5 3.20 24.91 20.25
N GLU A 6 3.15 26.16 19.79
CA GLU A 6 2.36 26.56 18.63
C GLU A 6 2.84 25.90 17.32
N ASN A 7 4.15 25.66 17.18
CA ASN A 7 4.71 25.01 16.00
C ASN A 7 4.62 23.49 16.08
N LEU A 8 4.63 22.92 17.30
CA LEU A 8 4.53 21.48 17.51
C LEU A 8 3.19 20.91 17.01
N HIS A 9 2.08 21.65 17.12
CA HIS A 9 0.79 21.21 16.58
C HIS A 9 0.68 21.34 15.05
N LYS A 10 1.49 22.20 14.42
CA LYS A 10 1.53 22.35 12.95
C LYS A 10 2.33 21.23 12.28
N PHE A 11 3.32 20.68 12.99
CA PHE A 11 4.19 19.63 12.47
C PHE A 11 3.45 18.33 12.09
N PRO A 12 2.55 17.76 12.92
CA PRO A 12 1.75 16.59 12.54
C PRO A 12 0.96 16.81 11.25
N ARG A 13 0.34 17.98 11.09
CA ARG A 13 -0.44 18.32 9.88
C ARG A 13 0.45 18.37 8.64
N PHE A 14 1.63 18.98 8.77
CA PHE A 14 2.62 18.98 7.69
C PHE A 14 3.07 17.56 7.35
N PHE A 15 3.44 16.77 8.36
CA PHE A 15 3.91 15.41 8.20
C PHE A 15 2.86 14.50 7.55
N THR A 16 1.60 14.56 7.99
CA THR A 16 0.52 13.79 7.38
C THR A 16 0.26 14.22 5.93
N ASN A 17 0.31 15.52 5.64
CA ASN A 17 0.13 16.01 4.27
C ASN A 17 1.25 15.55 3.34
N VAL A 18 2.50 15.59 3.82
CA VAL A 18 3.67 15.08 3.07
C VAL A 18 3.56 13.59 2.85
N LEU A 19 3.20 12.81 3.88
CA LEU A 19 3.01 11.36 3.74
C LEU A 19 1.91 11.04 2.74
N ILE A 20 0.74 11.67 2.86
CA ILE A 20 -0.38 11.45 1.93
C ILE A 20 0.05 11.80 0.50
N GLY A 21 0.65 12.96 0.28
CA GLY A 21 1.14 13.37 -1.04
C GLY A 21 2.20 12.43 -1.61
N PHE A 22 3.13 11.98 -0.77
CA PHE A 22 4.16 11.01 -1.14
C PHE A 22 3.56 9.67 -1.57
N PHE A 23 2.63 9.10 -0.79
CA PHE A 23 2.00 7.83 -1.15
C PHE A 23 1.12 7.95 -2.40
N LEU A 24 0.37 9.05 -2.54
CA LEU A 24 -0.45 9.28 -3.73
C LEU A 24 0.39 9.34 -5.00
N THR A 25 1.50 10.08 -4.98
CA THR A 25 2.41 10.19 -6.14
C THR A 25 3.18 8.90 -6.39
N THR A 26 3.66 8.23 -5.34
CA THR A 26 4.38 6.95 -5.45
C THR A 26 3.49 5.83 -6.00
N PHE A 27 2.20 5.81 -5.64
CA PHE A 27 1.26 4.79 -6.10
C PHE A 27 0.48 5.16 -7.37
N GLU A 28 0.59 6.40 -7.86
CA GLU A 28 0.00 6.82 -9.15
C GLU A 28 0.28 5.84 -10.31
N PRO A 29 1.52 5.37 -10.57
CA PRO A 29 1.78 4.41 -11.64
C PRO A 29 1.08 3.06 -11.42
N ILE A 30 0.87 2.65 -10.17
CA ILE A 30 0.12 1.43 -9.82
C ILE A 30 -1.35 1.61 -10.22
N PHE A 31 -1.96 2.75 -9.85
CA PHE A 31 -3.34 3.08 -10.25
C PHE A 31 -3.50 3.19 -11.77
N LYS A 32 -2.47 3.68 -12.47
CA LYS A 32 -2.47 3.75 -13.94
C LYS A 32 -2.44 2.36 -14.57
N GLN A 33 -1.68 1.43 -14.01
CA GLN A 33 -1.66 0.03 -14.43
C GLN A 33 -2.98 -0.70 -14.13
N LEU A 34 -3.72 -0.30 -13.10
CA LEU A 34 -5.06 -0.84 -12.80
C LEU A 34 -6.11 -0.41 -13.85
N LYS A 35 -5.96 0.78 -14.45
CA LYS A 35 -6.92 1.35 -15.40
C LYS A 35 -6.76 0.83 -16.83
N ASP A 36 -5.59 0.32 -17.20
CA ASP A 36 -5.35 -0.26 -18.51
C ASP A 36 -6.00 -1.65 -18.64
N LYS A 37 -6.96 -1.78 -19.57
CA LYS A 37 -7.67 -3.04 -19.87
C LYS A 37 -6.72 -4.22 -20.12
N LYS A 38 -5.53 -3.98 -20.69
CA LYS A 38 -4.54 -5.01 -21.01
C LYS A 38 -3.70 -5.42 -19.78
N SER A 39 -3.63 -4.56 -18.77
CA SER A 39 -2.86 -4.77 -17.54
C SER A 39 -3.66 -5.51 -16.46
N TRP A 40 -4.99 -5.47 -16.52
CA TRP A 40 -5.88 -6.20 -15.61
C TRP A 40 -5.57 -7.71 -15.54
N LEU A 41 -5.22 -8.34 -16.67
CA LEU A 41 -4.84 -9.76 -16.71
C LEU A 41 -3.59 -10.05 -15.87
N LYS A 42 -2.57 -9.18 -15.94
CA LYS A 42 -1.34 -9.35 -15.14
C LYS A 42 -1.65 -9.23 -13.65
N LEU A 43 -2.53 -8.31 -13.30
CA LEU A 43 -2.97 -8.09 -11.93
C LEU A 43 -3.72 -9.30 -11.38
N ILE A 44 -4.65 -9.88 -12.14
CA ILE A 44 -5.33 -11.13 -11.76
C ILE A 44 -4.33 -12.25 -11.51
N VAL A 45 -3.35 -12.44 -12.39
CA VAL A 45 -2.33 -13.49 -12.24
C VAL A 45 -1.54 -13.30 -10.93
N ILE A 46 -1.12 -12.07 -10.63
CA ILE A 46 -0.41 -11.75 -9.38
C ILE A 46 -1.28 -12.06 -8.15
N ILE A 47 -2.58 -11.72 -8.19
CA ILE A 47 -3.51 -12.03 -7.10
C ILE A 47 -3.66 -13.54 -6.90
N ILE A 48 -3.86 -14.30 -7.98
CA ILE A 48 -4.02 -15.76 -7.91
C ILE A 48 -2.77 -16.41 -7.32
N ILE A 49 -1.57 -15.99 -7.76
CA ILE A 49 -0.30 -16.47 -7.21
C ILE A 49 -0.20 -16.13 -5.72
N SER A 50 -0.56 -14.90 -5.33
CA SER A 50 -0.53 -14.48 -3.92
C SER A 50 -1.46 -15.31 -3.05
N ILE A 51 -2.70 -15.56 -3.51
CA ILE A 51 -3.66 -16.43 -2.82
C ILE A 51 -3.12 -17.86 -2.71
N ARG A 52 -2.55 -18.40 -3.79
CA ARG A 52 -1.90 -19.73 -3.79
C ARG A 52 -0.80 -19.82 -2.75
N VAL A 53 0.09 -18.83 -2.69
CA VAL A 53 1.20 -18.79 -1.72
C VAL A 53 0.66 -18.75 -0.28
N VAL A 54 -0.29 -17.86 0.00
CA VAL A 54 -0.92 -17.76 1.33
C VAL A 54 -1.60 -19.09 1.71
N TYR A 55 -2.31 -19.71 0.77
CA TYR A 55 -2.95 -21.00 0.99
C TYR A 55 -1.92 -22.10 1.33
N ILE A 56 -0.80 -22.16 0.62
CA ILE A 56 0.28 -23.12 0.90
C ILE A 56 0.86 -22.88 2.30
N ILE A 57 1.11 -21.62 2.67
CA ILE A 57 1.62 -21.27 3.99
C ILE A 57 0.65 -21.75 5.08
N ILE A 58 -0.65 -21.44 4.94
CA ILE A 58 -1.68 -21.86 5.91
C ILE A 58 -1.75 -23.38 6.00
N ARG A 59 -1.68 -24.09 4.87
CA ARG A 59 -1.69 -25.57 4.87
C ARG A 59 -0.51 -26.16 5.61
N LYS A 60 0.69 -25.61 5.40
CA LYS A 60 1.91 -26.00 6.11
C LYS A 60 1.81 -25.69 7.61
N MET A 61 1.26 -24.54 7.98
CA MET A 61 1.05 -24.19 9.39
C MET A 61 0.08 -25.13 10.10
N ASN A 62 -0.93 -25.63 9.39
CA ASN A 62 -1.94 -26.54 9.93
C ASN A 62 -1.54 -28.03 9.82
N GLY A 63 -0.35 -28.36 9.32
CA GLY A 63 0.11 -29.76 9.20
C GLY A 63 -0.76 -30.62 8.27
N ILE A 64 -1.50 -29.99 7.34
CA ILE A 64 -2.28 -30.68 6.30
C ILE A 64 -1.33 -31.24 5.21
N GLU A 65 -0.08 -30.78 5.20
CA GLU A 65 1.10 -31.24 4.46
C GLU A 65 2.35 -31.13 5.33
#